data_AF-A0A4U9CZX9-F1
#
_entry.id   AF-A0A4U9CZX9-F1
#
_cell.length_a   1.000
_cell.length_b   1.000
_cell.length_c   1.000
_cell.angle_alpha   90.00
_cell.angle_beta   90.00
_cell.angle_gamma   90.00
#
_symmetry.space_group_name_H-M   'P 1'
#
loop_
_entity.id
_entity.type
_entity.pdbx_description
1 polymer ?
#
loop_
_entity_poly.entity_id
_entity_poly.type
_entity_poly.pdbx_seq_one_letter_code
_entity_poly.pdbx_strand_id
1 'polypeptide(L)'
;MIPPQGIDATLWGGAIGIVAALVISCVLTFVAGMPKSSAGEAAVVTAPAGENDILAPMSGSVLALDQVPDGTFASGLLGQGVAIIPAIGKVIAPFSGEVASLFQTKHAIGLLQRQRH
;
A
#
# COMPACT_ATOMS: atom_id res chain seq x y z
N MET A 1 43.65 31.58 9.47
CA MET A 1 45.02 31.13 9.80
C MET A 1 45.21 29.77 9.15
N ILE A 2 45.84 29.73 7.98
CA ILE A 2 46.13 28.47 7.26
C ILE A 2 47.62 28.18 7.50
N PRO A 3 47.99 27.13 8.25
CA PRO A 3 49.38 26.73 8.42
C PRO A 3 49.87 25.93 7.20
N PRO A 4 51.19 25.91 6.94
CA PRO A 4 51.79 25.35 5.71
C PRO A 4 51.89 23.81 5.66
N GLN A 5 51.43 23.08 6.68
CA GLN A 5 51.29 21.62 6.66
C GLN A 5 49.79 21.31 6.55
N GLY A 6 49.31 20.98 5.34
CA GLY A 6 47.89 21.03 4.96
C GLY A 6 46.92 20.06 5.63
N ILE A 7 47.27 19.40 6.74
CA ILE A 7 46.38 18.50 7.49
C ILE A 7 46.54 18.76 9.00
N ASP A 8 45.63 19.57 9.55
CA ASP A 8 45.59 19.91 10.98
C ASP A 8 44.70 18.96 11.79
N ALA A 9 44.88 18.96 13.12
CA ALA A 9 44.08 18.18 14.06
C ALA A 9 42.57 18.42 13.95
N THR A 10 42.14 19.61 13.52
CA THR A 10 40.72 19.93 13.25
C THR A 10 40.18 19.16 12.06
N LEU A 11 40.99 18.95 11.01
CA LEU A 11 40.61 18.19 9.83
C LEU A 11 40.54 16.69 10.15
N TRP A 12 41.50 16.18 10.92
CA TRP A 12 41.47 14.81 11.43
C TRP A 12 40.30 14.56 12.38
N GLY A 13 40.01 15.50 13.28
CA GLY A 13 38.85 15.42 14.17
C GLY A 13 37.53 15.35 13.41
N GLY A 14 37.38 16.17 12.36
CA GLY A 14 36.21 16.13 11.46
C GLY A 14 36.10 14.81 10.70
N ALA A 15 37.20 14.33 10.10
CA ALA A 15 37.22 13.08 9.36
C ALA A 15 36.88 11.86 10.24
N ILE A 16 37.47 11.79 11.44
CA ILE A 16 37.20 10.73 12.42
C ILE A 16 35.74 10.79 12.87
N GLY A 17 35.17 11.98 13.09
CA GLY A 17 33.78 12.16 13.46
C GLY A 17 32.80 11.63 12.40
N ILE A 18 33.05 11.92 11.12
CA ILE A 18 32.22 11.42 10.00
C ILE A 18 32.29 9.89 9.91
N VAL A 19 33.49 9.31 10.03
CA VAL A 19 33.67 7.86 10.00
C VAL A 19 32.97 7.19 11.19
N ALA A 20 33.13 7.75 12.40
CA ALA A 20 32.47 7.22 13.59
C ALA A 20 30.94 7.28 13.47
N ALA A 21 30.38 8.38 12.96
CA ALA A 21 28.94 8.51 12.74
C ALA A 21 28.40 7.48 11.72
N LEU A 22 29.12 7.24 10.62
CA LEU A 22 28.73 6.21 9.63
C LEU A 22 28.79 4.80 10.20
N VAL A 23 29.84 4.47 10.97
CA VAL A 23 29.99 3.15 11.59
C VAL A 23 28.89 2.93 12.62
N ILE A 24 28.61 3.92 13.49
CA ILE A 24 27.54 3.83 14.49
C ILE A 24 26.18 3.64 13.81
N SER A 25 25.88 4.41 12.76
CA SER A 25 24.63 4.28 11.99
C SER A 25 24.50 2.89 11.33
N CYS A 26 25.58 2.39 10.73
CA CYS A 26 25.61 1.08 10.09
C CYS A 26 25.41 -0.05 11.11
N VAL A 27 26.09 0.01 12.26
CA VAL A 27 25.93 -0.97 13.34
C VAL A 27 24.52 -0.92 13.94
N LEU A 28 23.96 0.29 14.16
CA LEU A 28 22.58 0.44 14.61
C LEU A 28 21.60 -0.13 13.59
N THR A 29 21.82 0.07 12.29
CA THR A 29 20.95 -0.50 11.25
C THR A 29 21.09 -2.02 11.17
N PHE A 30 22.30 -2.57 11.41
CA PHE A 30 22.55 -4.01 11.41
C PHE A 30 21.98 -4.70 12.66
N VAL A 31 22.08 -4.08 13.83
CA VAL A 31 21.57 -4.61 15.11
C VAL A 31 20.07 -4.36 15.29
N ALA A 32 19.59 -3.17 14.93
CA ALA A 32 18.17 -2.79 15.03
C ALA A 32 17.34 -3.28 13.84
N GLY A 33 17.94 -4.04 12.92
CA GLY A 33 17.29 -4.91 11.96
C GLY A 33 16.06 -4.29 11.30
N MET A 34 16.25 -3.69 10.13
CA MET A 34 15.12 -3.25 9.30
C MET A 34 14.05 -4.34 9.33
N PRO A 35 12.79 -4.04 9.72
CA PRO A 35 11.72 -4.98 9.50
C PRO A 35 11.73 -5.21 7.99
N LYS A 36 12.13 -6.42 7.58
CA LYS A 36 11.69 -6.95 6.30
C LYS A 36 10.18 -6.85 6.42
N SER A 37 9.62 -5.81 5.78
CA SER A 37 8.23 -5.81 5.41
C SER A 37 8.10 -7.04 4.53
N SER A 38 7.76 -8.13 5.21
CA SER A 38 7.32 -9.35 4.60
C SER A 38 5.99 -8.97 3.99
N ALA A 39 6.05 -8.37 2.81
CA ALA A 39 5.06 -8.61 1.78
C ALA A 39 5.13 -10.11 1.50
N GLY A 40 4.57 -10.87 2.44
CA GLY A 40 4.20 -12.24 2.23
C GLY A 40 3.26 -12.17 1.06
N GLU A 41 3.75 -12.66 -0.07
CA GLU A 41 2.92 -13.18 -1.13
C GLU A 41 2.12 -14.31 -0.47
N ALA A 42 1.02 -13.92 0.18
CA ALA A 42 0.04 -14.85 0.69
C ALA A 42 -0.50 -15.54 -0.54
N ALA A 43 -0.09 -16.79 -0.73
CA ALA A 43 -0.67 -17.69 -1.69
C ALA A 43 -2.18 -17.54 -1.58
N VAL A 44 -2.78 -16.97 -2.63
CA VAL A 44 -4.21 -16.75 -2.73
C VAL A 44 -4.83 -18.15 -2.71
N VAL A 45 -5.31 -18.57 -1.54
CA VAL A 45 -6.10 -19.79 -1.41
C VAL A 45 -7.36 -19.52 -2.23
N THR A 46 -7.37 -20.04 -3.45
CA THR A 46 -8.50 -19.94 -4.36
C THR A 46 -9.54 -20.91 -3.83
N ALA A 47 -10.35 -20.46 -2.87
CA ALA A 47 -11.59 -21.14 -2.58
C ALA A 47 -12.42 -21.16 -3.87
N PRO A 48 -13.12 -22.26 -4.20
CA PRO A 48 -14.03 -22.27 -5.33
C PRO A 48 -15.08 -21.19 -5.09
N ALA A 49 -15.07 -20.15 -5.93
CA ALA A 49 -16.02 -19.05 -5.83
C ALA A 49 -17.43 -19.62 -5.97
N GLY A 50 -18.23 -19.51 -4.91
CA GLY A 50 -19.64 -19.84 -4.93
C GLY A 50 -20.40 -18.87 -5.84
N GLU A 51 -21.64 -19.23 -6.20
CA GLU A 51 -22.46 -18.44 -7.12
C GLU A 51 -22.77 -17.01 -6.62
N ASN A 52 -22.64 -16.79 -5.31
CA ASN A 52 -22.84 -15.50 -4.64
C ASN A 52 -21.56 -14.92 -4.01
N ASP A 53 -20.39 -15.50 -4.28
CA ASP A 53 -19.13 -14.96 -3.76
C ASP A 53 -18.69 -13.76 -4.62
N ILE A 54 -18.30 -12.69 -3.94
CA ILE A 54 -17.75 -11.48 -4.55
C ILE A 54 -16.23 -11.54 -4.37
N LEU A 55 -15.50 -11.69 -5.48
CA LEU A 55 -14.04 -11.66 -5.47
C LEU A 55 -13.53 -10.22 -5.31
N ALA A 56 -12.28 -10.07 -4.88
CA ALA A 56 -11.65 -8.76 -4.77
C ALA A 56 -11.47 -8.14 -6.18
N PRO A 57 -12.07 -6.97 -6.48
CA PRO A 57 -11.97 -6.33 -7.79
C PRO A 57 -10.61 -5.68 -8.05
N MET A 58 -9.77 -5.54 -7.02
CA MET A 58 -8.45 -4.91 -7.11
C MET A 58 -7.53 -5.42 -6.01
N SER A 59 -6.22 -5.44 -6.29
CA SER A 59 -5.20 -5.75 -5.30
C SER A 59 -4.96 -4.53 -4.41
N GLY A 60 -4.96 -4.71 -3.10
CA GLY A 60 -4.85 -3.60 -2.16
C GLY A 60 -5.13 -4.00 -0.71
N SER A 61 -5.14 -3.00 0.17
CA SER A 61 -5.54 -3.17 1.57
C SER A 61 -7.02 -2.89 1.75
N VAL A 62 -7.73 -3.80 2.40
CA VAL A 62 -9.16 -3.67 2.72
C VAL A 62 -9.34 -2.74 3.92
N LEU A 63 -10.30 -1.82 3.81
CA LEU A 63 -10.66 -0.85 4.83
C LEU A 63 -12.19 -0.88 5.04
N ALA A 64 -12.62 -0.72 6.28
CA ALA A 64 -14.03 -0.59 6.59
C ALA A 64 -14.60 0.72 6.02
N LEU A 65 -15.87 0.71 5.63
CA LEU A 65 -16.49 1.82 4.91
C LEU A 65 -16.55 3.10 5.77
N ASP A 66 -16.67 2.96 7.08
CA ASP A 66 -16.68 4.03 8.09
C ASP A 66 -15.35 4.80 8.20
N GLN A 67 -14.24 4.19 7.79
CA GLN A 67 -12.91 4.81 7.79
C GLN A 67 -12.61 5.57 6.49
N VAL A 68 -13.54 5.59 5.53
CA VAL A 68 -13.38 6.36 4.29
C VAL A 68 -13.57 7.85 4.58
N PRO A 69 -12.69 8.75 4.11
CA PRO A 69 -12.76 10.19 4.40
C PRO A 69 -13.93 10.93 3.70
N ASP A 70 -14.89 10.21 3.10
CA ASP A 70 -16.07 10.75 2.42
C ASP A 70 -17.33 10.35 3.18
N GLY A 71 -18.04 11.35 3.71
CA GLY A 71 -19.24 11.15 4.52
C GLY A 71 -20.38 10.44 3.81
N THR A 72 -20.45 10.48 2.48
CA THR A 72 -21.48 9.79 1.70
C THR A 72 -21.30 8.28 1.75
N PHE A 73 -20.06 7.82 1.73
CA PHE A 73 -19.71 6.41 1.84
C PHE A 73 -19.65 5.97 3.31
N ALA A 74 -19.00 6.74 4.17
CA ALA A 74 -18.82 6.39 5.59
C ALA A 74 -20.13 6.29 6.38
N SER A 75 -21.16 7.04 5.97
CA SER A 75 -22.50 6.94 6.55
C SER A 75 -23.29 5.69 6.11
N GLY A 76 -22.83 4.97 5.09
CA GLY A 76 -23.55 3.84 4.51
C GLY A 76 -24.83 4.22 3.78
N LEU A 77 -25.05 5.52 3.46
CA LEU A 77 -26.25 6.00 2.77
C LEU A 77 -26.49 5.33 1.41
N LEU A 78 -25.40 4.96 0.72
CA LEU A 78 -25.44 4.28 -0.58
C LEU A 78 -25.56 2.75 -0.46
N GLY A 79 -25.49 2.21 0.75
CA GLY A 79 -25.51 0.77 1.03
C GLY A 79 -24.32 0.29 1.84
N GLN A 80 -24.41 -0.96 2.29
CA GLN A 80 -23.32 -1.66 2.96
C GLN A 80 -22.25 -2.07 1.96
N GLY A 81 -20.99 -2.00 2.35
CA GLY A 81 -19.88 -2.34 1.48
C GLY A 81 -18.53 -2.27 2.18
N VAL A 82 -17.48 -2.32 1.37
CA VAL A 82 -16.10 -2.28 1.84
C VAL A 82 -15.26 -1.41 0.91
N ALA A 83 -14.26 -0.72 1.48
CA ALA A 83 -13.31 0.08 0.73
C ALA A 83 -12.01 -0.70 0.52
N ILE A 84 -11.33 -0.49 -0.60
CA ILE A 84 -10.02 -1.08 -0.89
C ILE A 84 -9.09 0.03 -1.36
N ILE A 85 -7.93 0.17 -0.71
CA ILE A 85 -6.88 1.09 -1.15
C ILE A 85 -6.02 0.36 -2.21
N PRO A 86 -6.03 0.78 -3.48
CA PRO A 86 -5.28 0.11 -4.55
C PRO A 86 -3.79 0.06 -4.26
N ALA A 87 -3.20 -1.12 -4.42
CA ALA A 87 -1.76 -1.28 -4.64
C ALA A 87 -1.39 -1.17 -6.12
N ILE A 88 -2.32 -1.56 -7.01
CA ILE A 88 -2.13 -1.59 -8.46
C ILE A 88 -3.30 -0.86 -9.13
N GLY A 89 -3.02 -0.05 -10.16
CA GLY A 89 -4.04 0.68 -10.94
C GLY A 89 -4.85 -0.19 -11.92
N LYS A 90 -5.07 -1.47 -11.60
CA LYS A 90 -5.81 -2.43 -12.43
C LYS A 90 -7.06 -2.89 -11.68
N VAL A 91 -8.21 -2.65 -12.28
CA VAL A 91 -9.52 -3.12 -11.78
C VAL A 91 -9.97 -4.30 -12.64
N ILE A 92 -10.40 -5.36 -11.98
CA ILE A 92 -10.96 -6.58 -12.60
C ILE A 92 -12.40 -6.79 -12.13
N ALA A 93 -13.17 -7.56 -12.90
CA ALA A 93 -14.54 -7.88 -12.53
C ALA A 93 -14.56 -8.79 -11.28
N PRO A 94 -15.31 -8.43 -10.22
CA PRO A 94 -15.42 -9.24 -8.99
C PRO A 94 -16.32 -10.47 -9.16
N PHE A 95 -17.21 -10.49 -10.16
CA PHE A 95 -18.10 -11.59 -10.48
C PHE A 95 -18.52 -11.55 -11.96
N SER A 96 -19.13 -12.64 -12.43
CA SER A 96 -19.75 -12.69 -13.76
C SER A 96 -21.08 -11.92 -13.77
N GLY A 97 -21.16 -10.88 -14.60
CA GLY A 97 -22.31 -9.98 -14.62
C GLY A 97 -22.44 -9.16 -15.89
N GLU A 98 -23.19 -8.07 -15.80
CA GLU A 98 -23.36 -7.05 -16.83
C GLU A 98 -23.04 -5.66 -16.26
N VAL A 99 -22.52 -4.76 -17.11
CA VAL A 99 -22.26 -3.37 -16.73
C VAL A 99 -23.55 -2.58 -16.83
N ALA A 100 -24.09 -2.16 -15.69
CA ALA A 100 -25.36 -1.44 -15.61
C ALA A 100 -25.20 0.07 -15.78
N SER A 101 -24.07 0.62 -15.34
CA SER A 101 -23.81 2.05 -15.41
C SER A 101 -22.32 2.33 -15.55
N LEU A 102 -21.97 3.31 -16.37
CA LEU A 102 -20.61 3.80 -16.53
C LEU A 102 -20.62 5.33 -16.46
N PHE A 103 -19.88 5.88 -15.50
CA PHE A 103 -19.77 7.33 -15.37
C PHE A 103 -18.89 7.91 -16.48
N GLN A 104 -19.20 9.12 -16.96
CA GLN A 104 -18.48 9.76 -18.08
C GLN A 104 -16.98 9.91 -17.84
N THR A 105 -16.58 10.23 -16.60
CA THR A 105 -15.18 10.37 -16.19
C THR A 105 -14.51 9.02 -15.87
N LYS A 106 -15.23 7.89 -16.02
CA LYS A 106 -14.74 6.51 -15.85
C LYS A 106 -14.17 6.16 -14.46
N HIS A 107 -14.47 6.96 -13.44
CA HIS A 107 -14.07 6.71 -12.05
C HIS A 107 -14.97 5.69 -11.34
N ALA A 108 -16.17 5.44 -11.87
CA ALA A 108 -17.17 4.57 -11.25
C ALA A 108 -17.89 3.71 -12.30
N ILE A 109 -18.14 2.45 -11.92
CA ILE A 109 -18.77 1.42 -12.73
C ILE A 109 -19.80 0.70 -11.86
N GLY A 110 -21.05 0.62 -12.33
CA GLY A 110 -22.09 -0.21 -11.73
C GLY A 110 -22.13 -1.57 -12.39
N LEU A 111 -22.07 -2.65 -11.61
CA LEU A 111 -22.14 -4.04 -12.08
C LEU A 111 -23.38 -4.71 -11.50
N LEU A 112 -24.11 -5.46 -12.34
CA LEU A 112 -25.21 -6.32 -11.92
C LEU A 112 -24.80 -7.79 -12.06
N GLN A 113 -24.95 -8.55 -10.99
CA GLN A 113 -24.73 -10.00 -11.01
C GLN A 113 -25.80 -10.65 -11.89
N ARG A 114 -25.37 -11.54 -12.80
CA ARG A 114 -26.31 -12.35 -13.58
C ARG A 114 -26.72 -13.55 -12.74
N GLN A 115 -27.85 -13.47 -12.05
CA GLN A 115 -28.41 -14.60 -11.32
C GLN A 115 -29.04 -15.58 -12.31
N ARG A 116 -28.57 -16.82 -12.31
CA ARG A 116 -29.19 -17.90 -13.09
C ARG A 116 -30.27 -18.52 -12.20
N HIS A 117 -31.51 -18.49 -12.68
CA HIS A 117 -32.63 -19.21 -12.07
C HIS A 117 -32.60 -20.69 -12.46
#